data_AF-T0XVP4-F1
#
_entry.id   AF-T0XVP4-F1
#
_cell.length_a   1.000
_cell.length_b   1.000
_cell.length_c   1.000
_cell.angle_alpha   90.00
_cell.angle_beta   90.00
_cell.angle_gamma   90.00
#
_symmetry.space_group_name_H-M   'P 1'
#
loop_
_entity.id
_entity.type
_entity.pdbx_description
1 polymer ?
#
loop_
_entity_poly.entity_id
_entity_poly.type
_entity_poly.pdbx_seq_one_letter_code
_entity_poly.pdbx_strand_id
1 'polypeptide(L)'
;VRRLTEDLGKVPRFEVDPDLCVAMGAAIQASLIAGTGAPRVLVDVTPYTFGISVLGYLPDGMEYPKCFAPLIRKNSPIPVSKSEVFTTSHDGQTEVEITVYQGEHPDALENIEIGQFLVTGLRPLPQGENLVIVSFSLDLDGLLRVTAREKETGLECSIDIERTIAPLGQEELDRSRERIVGLIGEGSGKFDEGAAPGSSALSERIRSLRERADRLLAGSLDGEDREDLIERVSGMIDQADGPEEELLKAAGDLEDLLFYLEA
;
A
#
# COMPACT_ATOMS: atom_id res chain seq x y z
N VAL A 1 -27.80 0.57 -22.73
CA VAL A 1 -28.35 -0.80 -22.93
C VAL A 1 -28.42 -1.20 -24.41
N ARG A 2 -29.15 -0.47 -25.27
CA ARG A 2 -29.30 -0.80 -26.70
C ARG A 2 -27.96 -0.99 -27.44
N ARG A 3 -27.07 0.03 -27.41
CA ARG A 3 -25.71 -0.07 -27.99
C ARG A 3 -24.91 -1.26 -27.48
N LEU A 4 -24.85 -1.46 -26.16
CA LEU A 4 -24.13 -2.60 -25.57
C LEU A 4 -24.66 -3.95 -26.05
N THR A 5 -25.97 -4.07 -26.28
CA THR A 5 -26.58 -5.32 -26.77
C THR A 5 -26.26 -5.54 -28.25
N GLU A 6 -26.26 -4.47 -29.04
CA GLU A 6 -25.87 -4.47 -30.47
C GLU A 6 -24.38 -4.83 -30.62
N ASP A 7 -23.50 -4.26 -29.80
CA ASP A 7 -22.05 -4.43 -29.88
C ASP A 7 -21.56 -5.77 -29.30
N LEU A 8 -22.13 -6.22 -28.17
CA LEU A 8 -21.66 -7.41 -27.44
C LEU A 8 -22.51 -8.66 -27.68
N GLY A 9 -23.65 -8.53 -28.40
CA GLY A 9 -24.57 -9.63 -28.69
C GLY A 9 -25.21 -10.27 -27.44
N LYS A 10 -25.17 -9.59 -26.29
CA LYS A 10 -25.67 -10.07 -25.00
C LYS A 10 -26.47 -8.99 -24.30
N VAL A 11 -27.58 -9.39 -23.69
CA VAL A 11 -28.38 -8.49 -22.84
C VAL A 11 -27.64 -8.28 -21.51
N PRO A 12 -27.36 -7.03 -21.10
CA PRO A 12 -26.78 -6.74 -19.79
C PRO A 12 -27.64 -7.27 -18.65
N ARG A 13 -27.01 -7.68 -17.54
CA ARG A 13 -27.72 -8.05 -16.31
C ARG A 13 -28.06 -6.80 -15.51
N PHE A 14 -29.19 -6.85 -14.81
CA PHE A 14 -29.70 -5.76 -13.98
C PHE A 14 -29.92 -6.19 -12.52
N GLU A 15 -29.34 -7.33 -12.12
CA GLU A 15 -29.43 -7.88 -10.76
C GLU A 15 -28.62 -7.06 -9.73
N VAL A 16 -27.68 -6.24 -10.23
CA VAL A 16 -26.78 -5.43 -9.42
C VAL A 16 -27.17 -3.97 -9.59
N ASP A 17 -27.36 -3.28 -8.46
CA ASP A 17 -27.65 -1.86 -8.43
C ASP A 17 -26.43 -1.05 -8.91
N PRO A 18 -26.53 -0.31 -10.03
CA PRO A 18 -25.40 0.45 -10.56
C PRO A 18 -24.93 1.56 -9.62
N ASP A 19 -25.81 2.09 -8.76
CA ASP A 19 -25.49 3.20 -7.87
C ASP A 19 -24.79 2.71 -6.58
N LEU A 20 -25.00 1.45 -6.19
CA LEU A 20 -24.46 0.89 -4.93
C LEU A 20 -23.29 -0.07 -5.13
N CYS A 21 -23.15 -0.67 -6.32
CA CYS A 21 -22.21 -1.77 -6.55
C CYS A 21 -20.75 -1.46 -6.23
N VAL A 22 -20.30 -0.23 -6.51
CA VAL A 22 -18.91 0.20 -6.24
C VAL A 22 -18.68 0.30 -4.73
N ALA A 23 -19.59 0.94 -3.99
CA ALA A 23 -19.50 1.07 -2.54
C ALA A 23 -19.55 -0.30 -1.84
N MET A 24 -20.41 -1.21 -2.31
CA MET A 24 -20.47 -2.58 -1.81
C MET A 24 -19.16 -3.34 -2.05
N GLY A 25 -18.57 -3.22 -3.24
CA GLY A 25 -17.28 -3.83 -3.56
C GLY A 25 -16.15 -3.30 -2.66
N ALA A 26 -16.10 -1.99 -2.44
CA ALA A 26 -15.15 -1.36 -1.53
C ALA A 26 -15.30 -1.85 -0.08
N ALA A 27 -16.53 -2.01 0.42
CA ALA A 27 -16.79 -2.55 1.75
C ALA A 27 -16.32 -4.01 1.91
N ILE A 28 -16.50 -4.84 0.87
CA ILE A 28 -15.98 -6.21 0.85
C ILE A 28 -14.44 -6.20 0.89
N GLN A 29 -13.79 -5.33 0.12
CA GLN A 29 -12.34 -5.18 0.13
C GLN A 29 -11.82 -4.72 1.50
N ALA A 30 -12.50 -3.78 2.15
CA ALA A 30 -12.16 -3.35 3.50
C ALA A 30 -12.28 -4.50 4.53
N SER A 31 -13.34 -5.32 4.44
CA SER A 31 -13.51 -6.49 5.31
C SER A 31 -12.42 -7.55 5.09
N LEU A 32 -11.95 -7.73 3.85
CA LEU A 32 -10.81 -8.61 3.54
C LEU A 32 -9.51 -8.10 4.17
N ILE A 33 -9.24 -6.79 4.04
CA ILE A 33 -8.06 -6.15 4.65
C ILE A 33 -8.12 -6.24 6.18
N ALA A 34 -9.30 -6.10 6.78
CA ALA A 34 -9.53 -6.24 8.21
C ALA A 34 -9.53 -7.70 8.71
N GLY A 35 -9.39 -8.70 7.83
CA GLY A 35 -9.34 -10.12 8.20
C GLY A 35 -10.68 -10.74 8.63
N THR A 36 -11.80 -10.05 8.44
CA THR A 36 -13.14 -10.53 8.83
C THR A 36 -13.90 -11.21 7.68
N GLY A 37 -13.41 -11.04 6.44
CA GLY A 37 -14.02 -11.56 5.23
C GLY A 37 -13.63 -13.00 4.88
N ALA A 38 -14.44 -13.66 4.05
CA ALA A 38 -14.10 -14.98 3.51
C ALA A 38 -12.85 -14.88 2.61
N PRO A 39 -11.89 -15.84 2.69
CA PRO A 39 -10.65 -15.75 1.94
C PRO A 39 -10.93 -15.77 0.43
N ARG A 40 -10.60 -14.66 -0.24
CA ARG A 40 -10.70 -14.48 -1.68
C ARG A 40 -9.43 -13.81 -2.18
N VAL A 41 -8.94 -14.23 -3.34
CA VAL A 41 -7.80 -13.60 -4.00
C VAL A 41 -8.32 -12.70 -5.09
N LEU A 42 -8.04 -11.40 -4.97
CA LEU A 42 -8.24 -10.41 -6.03
C LEU A 42 -6.90 -10.21 -6.74
N VAL A 43 -6.89 -10.38 -8.05
CA VAL A 43 -5.75 -10.02 -8.90
C VAL A 43 -6.21 -8.93 -9.83
N ASP A 44 -5.73 -7.72 -9.60
CA ASP A 44 -5.97 -6.59 -10.47
C ASP A 44 -4.85 -6.46 -11.52
N VAL A 45 -5.05 -5.60 -12.52
CA VAL A 45 -4.08 -5.38 -13.60
C VAL A 45 -3.86 -3.89 -13.86
N THR A 46 -2.65 -3.53 -14.31
CA THR A 46 -2.38 -2.15 -14.74
C THR A 46 -3.08 -1.83 -16.07
N PRO A 47 -3.77 -0.69 -16.21
CA PRO A 47 -4.38 -0.29 -17.48
C PRO A 47 -3.37 0.23 -18.52
N TYR A 48 -2.14 0.52 -18.10
CA TYR A 48 -1.13 1.18 -18.95
C TYR A 48 0.19 0.40 -19.01
N THR A 49 0.90 0.58 -20.12
CA THR A 49 2.30 0.20 -20.25
C THR A 49 3.17 1.34 -19.75
N PHE A 50 4.18 0.99 -18.95
CA PHE A 50 5.19 1.89 -18.41
C PHE A 50 6.56 1.50 -18.96
N GLY A 51 7.35 2.51 -19.30
CA GLY A 51 8.68 2.32 -19.86
C GLY A 51 9.51 3.58 -19.80
N ILE A 52 10.70 3.51 -20.39
CA ILE A 52 11.63 4.64 -20.46
C ILE A 52 11.96 5.01 -21.90
N SER A 53 12.49 6.21 -22.09
CA SER A 53 13.14 6.59 -23.35
C SER A 53 14.57 6.05 -23.40
N VAL A 54 14.94 5.42 -24.51
CA VAL A 54 16.30 4.93 -24.78
C VAL A 54 16.78 5.34 -26.16
N LEU A 55 18.11 5.39 -26.34
CA LEU A 55 18.69 5.35 -27.68
C LEU A 55 18.45 3.96 -28.27
N GLY A 56 17.94 3.90 -29.49
CA GLY A 56 17.66 2.64 -30.15
C GLY A 56 17.47 2.82 -31.65
N TYR A 57 16.83 1.84 -32.27
CA TYR A 57 16.51 1.86 -33.70
C TYR A 57 15.01 1.80 -33.88
N LEU A 58 14.49 2.63 -34.79
CA LEU A 58 13.12 2.53 -35.26
C LEU A 58 12.92 1.27 -36.12
N PRO A 59 11.66 0.86 -36.40
CA PRO A 59 11.37 -0.30 -37.24
C PRO A 59 11.95 -0.24 -38.66
N ASP A 60 12.27 0.96 -39.15
CA ASP A 60 12.92 1.22 -40.44
C ASP A 60 14.46 1.10 -40.40
N GLY A 61 15.03 0.80 -39.23
CA GLY A 61 16.46 0.63 -38.99
C GLY A 61 17.22 1.93 -38.75
N MET A 62 16.53 3.08 -38.69
CA MET A 62 17.16 4.36 -38.39
C MET A 62 17.41 4.49 -36.89
N GLU A 63 18.63 4.90 -36.52
CA GLU A 63 18.95 5.24 -35.14
C GLU A 63 18.10 6.43 -34.70
N TYR A 64 17.42 6.29 -33.57
CA TYR A 64 16.52 7.29 -33.04
C TYR A 64 16.73 7.48 -31.54
N PRO A 65 16.89 8.73 -31.07
CA PRO A 65 17.30 8.98 -29.70
C PRO A 65 16.21 8.82 -28.65
N LYS A 66 14.94 8.67 -29.05
CA LYS A 66 13.78 8.63 -28.14
C LYS A 66 12.92 7.39 -28.38
N CYS A 67 13.53 6.21 -28.49
CA CYS A 67 12.79 4.96 -28.60
C CYS A 67 12.14 4.60 -27.27
N PHE A 68 10.90 4.12 -27.29
CA PHE A 68 10.21 3.65 -26.10
C PHE A 68 10.60 2.20 -25.77
N ALA A 69 11.20 1.98 -24.60
CA ALA A 69 11.50 0.66 -24.05
C ALA A 69 10.46 0.32 -22.96
N PRO A 70 9.50 -0.59 -23.23
CA PRO A 70 8.46 -0.94 -22.26
C PRO A 70 8.96 -1.97 -21.22
N LEU A 71 8.85 -1.66 -19.94
CA LEU A 71 9.23 -2.56 -18.83
C LEU A 71 8.02 -3.30 -18.23
N ILE A 72 6.93 -2.58 -17.93
CA ILE A 72 5.67 -3.17 -17.45
C ILE A 72 4.61 -2.93 -18.50
N ARG A 73 3.98 -3.99 -19.03
CA ARG A 73 2.95 -3.85 -20.07
C ARG A 73 1.55 -3.70 -19.49
N LYS A 74 0.65 -3.06 -20.22
CA LYS A 74 -0.79 -3.01 -19.89
C LYS A 74 -1.33 -4.43 -19.72
N ASN A 75 -2.33 -4.54 -18.84
CA ASN A 75 -2.92 -5.80 -18.39
C ASN A 75 -1.95 -6.73 -17.64
N SER A 76 -0.78 -6.26 -17.21
CA SER A 76 0.07 -7.03 -16.28
C SER A 76 -0.58 -7.09 -14.90
N PRO A 77 -0.60 -8.25 -14.23
CA PRO A 77 -1.14 -8.38 -12.88
C PRO A 77 -0.32 -7.56 -11.90
N ILE A 78 -0.99 -6.87 -10.96
CA ILE A 78 -0.36 -6.11 -9.87
C ILE A 78 -0.52 -6.86 -8.53
N PRO A 79 0.47 -6.79 -7.63
CA PRO A 79 1.71 -6.01 -7.73
C PRO A 79 2.73 -6.66 -8.66
N VAL A 80 3.58 -5.86 -9.31
CA VAL A 80 4.61 -6.36 -10.23
C VAL A 80 5.88 -5.52 -10.15
N SER A 81 7.03 -6.19 -10.21
CA SER A 81 8.33 -5.55 -10.38
C SER A 81 9.07 -6.11 -11.58
N LYS A 82 9.70 -5.21 -12.36
CA LYS A 82 10.48 -5.53 -13.55
C LYS A 82 11.74 -4.70 -13.56
N SER A 83 12.87 -5.34 -13.86
CA SER A 83 14.17 -4.69 -13.97
C SER A 83 14.81 -5.03 -15.29
N GLU A 84 15.44 -4.04 -15.90
CA GLU A 84 16.19 -4.19 -17.14
C GLU A 84 17.52 -3.45 -17.04
N VAL A 85 18.52 -3.95 -17.77
CA VAL A 85 19.88 -3.39 -17.75
C VAL A 85 20.07 -2.53 -18.99
N PHE A 86 20.42 -1.28 -18.77
CA PHE A 86 20.77 -0.31 -19.80
C PHE A 86 22.26 0.06 -19.70
N THR A 87 22.78 0.69 -20.74
CA THR A 87 24.18 1.11 -20.80
C THR A 87 24.30 2.59 -21.12
N THR A 88 25.45 3.19 -20.81
CA THR A 88 25.76 4.56 -21.25
C THR A 88 25.85 4.66 -22.77
N SER A 89 25.52 5.84 -23.27
CA SER A 89 25.43 6.17 -24.70
C SER A 89 26.74 6.63 -25.29
N HIS A 90 27.64 7.21 -24.49
CA HIS A 90 28.93 7.75 -24.94
C HIS A 90 30.04 7.46 -23.92
N ASP A 91 31.30 7.50 -24.39
CA ASP A 91 32.49 7.29 -23.57
C ASP A 91 32.62 8.34 -22.47
N GLY A 92 32.90 7.89 -21.25
CA GLY A 92 33.14 8.78 -20.11
C GLY A 92 31.89 9.51 -19.61
N GLN A 93 30.69 9.05 -19.98
CA GLN A 93 29.42 9.62 -19.51
C GLN A 93 29.30 9.53 -17.98
N THR A 94 29.19 10.68 -17.31
CA THR A 94 29.13 10.81 -15.84
C THR A 94 27.72 10.99 -15.30
N GLU A 95 26.72 11.13 -16.17
CA GLU A 95 25.32 11.31 -15.80
C GLU A 95 24.37 10.64 -16.81
N VAL A 96 23.25 10.11 -16.32
CA VAL A 96 22.20 9.49 -17.15
C VAL A 96 20.85 10.06 -16.73
N GLU A 97 20.12 10.59 -17.70
CA GLU A 97 18.75 11.06 -17.54
C GLU A 97 17.79 9.89 -17.82
N ILE A 98 16.92 9.60 -16.86
CA ILE A 98 15.86 8.59 -16.98
C ILE A 98 14.53 9.33 -17.07
N THR A 99 13.93 9.32 -18.26
CA THR A 99 12.57 9.83 -18.50
C THR A 99 11.61 8.66 -18.60
N VAL A 100 10.55 8.69 -17.79
CA VAL A 100 9.54 7.64 -17.66
C VAL A 100 8.27 8.04 -18.39
N TYR A 101 7.76 7.11 -19.20
CA TYR A 101 6.58 7.32 -20.04
C TYR A 101 5.50 6.28 -19.77
N GLN A 102 4.26 6.71 -19.98
CA GLN A 102 3.05 5.90 -20.00
C GLN A 102 2.46 5.91 -21.42
N GLY A 103 2.39 4.75 -22.06
CA GLY A 103 1.80 4.64 -23.40
C GLY A 103 2.25 3.40 -24.17
N GLU A 104 1.86 3.34 -25.45
CA GLU A 104 2.06 2.17 -26.33
C GLU A 104 2.77 2.53 -27.63
N HIS A 105 3.02 3.82 -27.88
CA HIS A 105 3.64 4.27 -29.11
C HIS A 105 5.15 3.93 -29.08
N PRO A 106 5.74 3.47 -30.19
CA PRO A 106 7.17 3.12 -30.26
C PRO A 106 8.10 4.33 -30.09
N ASP A 107 7.64 5.52 -30.49
CA ASP A 107 8.28 6.79 -30.14
C ASP A 107 7.84 7.22 -28.74
N ALA A 108 8.81 7.41 -27.83
CA ALA A 108 8.54 7.83 -26.46
C ALA A 108 7.87 9.22 -26.39
N LEU A 109 8.15 10.12 -27.33
CA LEU A 109 7.60 11.48 -27.34
C LEU A 109 6.09 11.53 -27.65
N GLU A 110 5.57 10.48 -28.28
CA GLU A 110 4.13 10.32 -28.57
C GLU A 110 3.38 9.65 -27.40
N ASN A 111 4.09 9.29 -26.32
CA ASN A 111 3.51 8.79 -25.08
C ASN A 111 3.43 9.92 -24.03
N ILE A 112 2.74 9.66 -22.92
CA ILE A 112 2.61 10.62 -21.83
C ILE A 112 3.82 10.51 -20.92
N GLU A 113 4.62 11.58 -20.81
CA GLU A 113 5.67 11.67 -19.80
C GLU A 113 5.03 11.77 -18.40
N ILE A 114 5.49 10.92 -17.48
CA ILE A 114 4.96 10.85 -16.11
C ILE A 114 6.02 11.14 -15.05
N GLY A 115 7.30 11.21 -15.41
CA GLY A 115 8.36 11.58 -14.50
C GLY A 115 9.74 11.55 -15.15
N GLN A 116 10.68 12.28 -14.56
CA GLN A 116 12.07 12.29 -14.99
C GLN A 116 13.01 12.49 -13.81
N PHE A 117 14.19 11.89 -13.88
CA PHE A 117 15.23 12.10 -12.89
C PHE A 117 16.62 11.86 -13.48
N LEU A 118 17.63 12.46 -12.84
CA LEU A 118 19.02 12.41 -13.28
C LEU A 118 19.83 11.61 -12.26
N VAL A 119 20.54 10.60 -12.73
CA VAL A 119 21.59 9.91 -11.97
C VAL A 119 22.91 10.60 -12.30
N THR A 120 23.53 11.25 -11.33
CA THR A 120 24.83 11.94 -11.51
C THR A 120 25.94 11.22 -10.75
N GLY A 121 27.19 11.46 -11.17
CA GLY A 121 28.36 10.90 -10.48
C GLY A 121 28.73 9.49 -10.94
N LEU A 122 28.28 9.08 -12.13
CA LEU A 122 28.62 7.78 -12.71
C LEU A 122 30.13 7.66 -12.94
N ARG A 123 30.64 6.44 -12.85
CA ARG A 123 32.04 6.15 -13.15
C ARG A 123 32.30 6.39 -14.66
N PRO A 124 33.32 7.18 -15.02
CA PRO A 124 33.65 7.40 -16.42
C PRO A 124 34.27 6.12 -17.01
N LEU A 125 33.46 5.38 -17.74
CA LEU A 125 33.82 4.15 -18.44
C LEU A 125 33.54 4.28 -19.95
N PRO A 126 34.15 3.42 -20.79
CA PRO A 126 33.79 3.33 -22.20
C PRO A 126 32.29 3.05 -22.40
N GLN A 127 31.75 3.51 -23.52
CA GLN A 127 30.38 3.22 -23.94
C GLN A 127 30.10 1.72 -23.87
N GLY A 128 28.95 1.34 -23.30
CA GLY A 128 28.54 -0.06 -23.20
C GLY A 128 29.12 -0.84 -22.02
N GLU A 129 30.17 -0.35 -21.35
CA GLU A 129 30.74 -1.01 -20.16
C GLU A 129 30.02 -0.60 -18.88
N ASN A 130 29.54 0.64 -18.80
CA ASN A 130 28.79 1.10 -17.64
C ASN A 130 27.35 0.60 -17.68
N LEU A 131 26.98 -0.26 -16.73
CA LEU A 131 25.66 -0.88 -16.63
C LEU A 131 24.80 -0.15 -15.59
N VAL A 132 23.63 0.34 -16.03
CA VAL A 132 22.62 0.96 -15.18
C VAL A 132 21.39 0.05 -15.14
N ILE A 133 21.04 -0.42 -13.96
CA ILE A 133 19.86 -1.27 -13.73
C ILE A 133 18.69 -0.34 -13.44
N VAL A 134 17.70 -0.35 -14.31
CA VAL A 134 16.44 0.39 -14.11
C VAL A 134 15.38 -0.60 -13.67
N SER A 135 14.76 -0.33 -12.53
CA SER A 135 13.75 -1.18 -11.90
C SER A 135 12.45 -0.40 -11.73
N PHE A 136 11.37 -0.99 -12.21
CA PHE A 136 10.00 -0.51 -12.05
C PHE A 136 9.32 -1.40 -11.01
N SER A 137 8.67 -0.79 -10.04
CA SER A 137 7.86 -1.47 -9.04
C SER A 137 6.48 -0.81 -9.02
N LEU A 138 5.45 -1.57 -9.36
CA LEU A 138 4.07 -1.15 -9.32
C LEU A 138 3.35 -1.93 -8.20
N ASP A 139 2.81 -1.20 -7.24
CA ASP A 139 2.15 -1.79 -6.08
C ASP A 139 0.66 -2.09 -6.32
N LEU A 140 -0.03 -2.51 -5.25
CA LEU A 140 -1.46 -2.81 -5.27
C LEU A 140 -2.35 -1.57 -5.44
N ASP A 141 -1.86 -0.40 -5.04
CA ASP A 141 -2.57 0.87 -5.13
C ASP A 141 -2.36 1.56 -6.50
N GLY A 142 -1.44 1.02 -7.31
CA GLY A 142 -1.08 1.54 -8.61
C GLY A 142 -0.03 2.66 -8.56
N LEU A 143 0.70 2.81 -7.44
CA LEU A 143 1.85 3.71 -7.34
C LEU A 143 3.06 3.06 -7.99
N LEU A 144 3.69 3.82 -8.90
CA LEU A 144 4.86 3.37 -9.64
C LEU A 144 6.12 3.97 -9.03
N ARG A 145 6.97 3.12 -8.47
CA ARG A 145 8.34 3.48 -8.08
C ARG A 145 9.31 3.09 -9.19
N VAL A 146 10.12 4.04 -9.63
CA VAL A 146 11.18 3.81 -10.62
C VAL A 146 12.52 4.08 -9.96
N THR A 147 13.41 3.10 -10.00
CA THR A 147 14.75 3.16 -9.40
C THR A 147 15.79 2.90 -10.48
N ALA A 148 16.82 3.73 -10.57
CA ALA A 148 17.98 3.49 -11.42
C ALA A 148 19.23 3.35 -10.54
N ARG A 149 19.98 2.27 -10.74
CA ARG A 149 21.20 1.95 -9.99
C ARG A 149 22.36 1.63 -10.91
N GLU A 150 23.48 2.34 -10.74
CA GLU A 150 24.73 2.03 -11.40
C GLU A 150 25.40 0.81 -10.73
N LYS A 151 25.82 -0.17 -11.52
CA LYS A 151 26.41 -1.41 -10.99
C LYS A 151 27.79 -1.20 -10.35
N GLU A 152 28.59 -0.29 -10.88
CA GLU A 152 29.99 -0.09 -10.47
C GLU A 152 30.14 0.68 -9.16
N THR A 153 29.45 1.81 -9.03
CA THR A 153 29.51 2.67 -7.84
C THR A 153 28.46 2.30 -6.79
N GLY A 154 27.39 1.62 -7.20
CA GLY A 154 26.22 1.40 -6.37
C GLY A 154 25.35 2.65 -6.18
N LEU A 155 25.64 3.76 -6.88
CA LEU A 155 24.82 4.96 -6.86
C LEU A 155 23.40 4.62 -7.33
N GLU A 156 22.43 5.08 -6.56
CA GLU A 156 21.03 4.83 -6.79
C GLU A 156 20.26 6.15 -6.72
N CYS A 157 19.36 6.36 -7.66
CA CYS A 157 18.34 7.39 -7.59
C CYS A 157 16.99 6.77 -7.91
N SER A 158 15.94 7.25 -7.25
CA SER A 158 14.60 6.78 -7.48
C SER A 158 13.60 7.93 -7.48
N ILE A 159 12.49 7.72 -8.17
CA ILE A 159 11.32 8.58 -8.10
C ILE A 159 10.07 7.74 -7.82
N ASP A 160 9.19 8.31 -7.01
CA ASP A 160 7.83 7.80 -6.82
C ASP A 160 6.91 8.63 -7.71
N ILE A 161 6.29 7.96 -8.68
CA ILE A 161 5.41 8.60 -9.66
C ILE A 161 3.98 8.52 -9.11
N GLU A 162 3.63 9.56 -8.37
CA GLU A 162 2.25 9.82 -7.96
C GLU A 162 1.51 10.47 -9.12
N ARG A 163 0.27 10.04 -9.40
CA ARG A 163 -0.59 10.72 -10.38
C ARG A 163 -0.74 12.18 -9.94
N THR A 164 -0.05 13.06 -10.65
CA THR A 164 0.10 14.47 -10.29
C THR A 164 -1.25 15.20 -10.36
N ILE A 165 -1.99 15.17 -9.26
CA ILE A 165 -2.59 16.38 -8.72
C ILE A 165 -1.55 16.79 -7.68
N ALA A 166 -0.84 17.89 -7.93
CA ALA A 166 0.35 18.33 -7.19
C ALA A 166 0.37 17.79 -5.74
N PRO A 167 1.36 16.96 -5.37
CA PRO A 167 1.40 16.38 -4.04
C PRO A 167 1.33 17.54 -3.04
N LEU A 168 0.27 17.53 -2.23
CA LEU A 168 0.09 18.55 -1.20
C LEU A 168 1.31 18.44 -0.28
N GLY A 169 2.05 19.52 -0.11
CA GLY A 169 3.13 19.55 0.87
C GLY A 169 2.60 19.23 2.26
N GLN A 170 3.45 18.75 3.17
CA GLN A 170 3.02 18.38 4.52
C GLN A 170 2.24 19.50 5.21
N GLU A 171 2.69 20.76 5.06
CA GLU A 171 1.98 21.93 5.58
C GLU A 171 0.59 22.16 4.96
N GLU A 172 0.43 21.82 3.68
CA GLU A 172 -0.84 21.97 2.97
C GLU A 172 -1.80 20.82 3.30
N LEU A 173 -1.28 19.62 3.53
CA LEU A 173 -2.02 18.50 4.11
C LEU A 173 -2.54 18.86 5.49
N ASP A 174 -1.68 19.38 6.37
CA ASP A 174 -2.05 19.77 7.73
C ASP A 174 -3.09 20.90 7.73
N ARG A 175 -2.88 21.93 6.90
CA ARG A 175 -3.88 23.01 6.71
C ARG A 175 -5.20 22.48 6.16
N SER A 176 -5.17 21.48 5.29
CA SER A 176 -6.39 20.86 4.75
C SER A 176 -7.10 20.04 5.82
N ARG A 177 -6.37 19.30 6.66
CA ARG A 177 -6.90 18.58 7.82
C ARG A 177 -7.57 19.54 8.79
N GLU A 178 -6.89 20.61 9.20
CA GLU A 178 -7.44 21.62 10.10
C GLU A 178 -8.72 22.27 9.54
N ARG A 179 -8.72 22.57 8.24
CA ARG A 179 -9.88 23.16 7.56
C ARG A 179 -11.08 22.21 7.53
N ILE A 180 -10.85 20.92 7.26
CA ILE A 180 -11.89 19.89 7.25
C ILE A 180 -12.45 19.73 8.66
N VAL A 181 -11.59 19.64 9.69
CA VAL A 181 -12.01 19.56 11.09
C VAL A 181 -12.86 20.78 11.47
N GLY A 182 -12.46 21.99 11.07
CA GLY A 182 -13.23 23.21 11.30
C GLY A 182 -14.58 23.26 10.56
N LEU A 183 -14.69 22.67 9.37
CA LEU A 183 -15.93 22.60 8.57
C LEU A 183 -16.94 21.61 9.13
N ILE A 184 -16.46 20.48 9.65
CA ILE A 184 -17.29 19.41 10.21
C ILE A 184 -17.80 19.79 11.62
N GLY A 185 -17.15 20.76 12.27
CA GLY A 185 -17.46 21.23 13.62
C GLY A 185 -16.90 20.29 14.69
N GLU A 186 -16.62 20.82 15.89
CA GLU A 186 -16.04 20.09 17.03
C GLU A 186 -16.89 18.89 17.54
N GLY A 187 -18.03 18.60 16.90
CA GLY A 187 -19.05 17.65 17.34
C GLY A 187 -19.01 16.27 16.68
N SER A 188 -18.18 16.01 15.67
CA SER A 188 -18.02 14.65 15.14
C SER A 188 -16.58 14.19 15.18
N GLY A 189 -16.18 13.70 16.36
CA GLY A 189 -15.09 12.75 16.54
C GLY A 189 -13.71 13.28 16.22
N LYS A 190 -12.86 13.38 17.25
CA LYS A 190 -11.44 13.13 17.04
C LYS A 190 -11.33 11.83 16.23
N PHE A 191 -10.93 11.90 14.96
CA PHE A 191 -10.41 10.72 14.28
C PHE A 191 -9.11 10.40 15.01
N ASP A 192 -9.22 9.48 15.96
CA ASP A 192 -8.08 8.99 16.70
C ASP A 192 -7.19 8.29 15.68
N GLU A 193 -6.07 8.92 15.30
CA GLU A 193 -5.08 8.34 14.39
C GLU A 193 -4.46 7.04 14.96
N GLY A 194 -4.79 6.68 16.21
CA GLY A 194 -4.47 5.41 16.86
C GLY A 194 -5.58 4.35 16.88
N ALA A 195 -6.79 4.62 16.37
CA ALA A 195 -7.85 3.60 16.30
C ALA A 195 -7.65 2.70 15.06
N ALA A 196 -6.57 1.93 15.05
CA ALA A 196 -6.48 0.74 14.22
C ALA A 196 -7.72 -0.14 14.48
N PRO A 197 -8.25 -0.88 13.50
CA PRO A 197 -9.34 -1.84 13.70
C PRO A 197 -9.03 -2.94 14.74
N GLY A 198 -7.79 -2.97 15.26
CA GLY A 198 -7.40 -3.78 16.41
C GLY A 198 -7.95 -3.30 17.75
N SER A 199 -8.28 -2.02 17.96
CA SER A 199 -8.70 -1.52 19.28
C SER A 199 -10.09 -2.04 19.70
N SER A 200 -11.00 -2.23 18.74
CA SER A 200 -12.30 -2.86 19.00
C SER A 200 -12.16 -4.36 19.28
N ALA A 201 -11.27 -5.05 18.56
CA ALA A 201 -10.98 -6.47 18.79
C ALA A 201 -10.29 -6.72 20.14
N LEU A 202 -9.37 -5.83 20.53
CA LEU A 202 -8.72 -5.84 21.85
C LEU A 202 -9.72 -5.59 22.98
N SER A 203 -10.60 -4.60 22.80
CA SER A 203 -11.65 -4.27 23.75
C SER A 203 -12.67 -5.41 23.91
N GLU A 204 -13.04 -6.08 22.82
CA GLU A 204 -13.87 -7.27 22.85
C GLU A 204 -13.18 -8.45 23.55
N ARG A 205 -11.88 -8.64 23.30
CA ARG A 205 -11.07 -9.68 23.96
C ARG A 205 -10.96 -9.45 25.47
N ILE A 206 -10.69 -8.22 25.90
CA ILE A 206 -10.63 -7.82 27.31
C ILE A 206 -11.98 -8.04 27.99
N ARG A 207 -13.08 -7.66 27.35
CA ARG A 207 -14.44 -7.90 27.86
C ARG A 207 -14.71 -9.39 28.07
N SER A 208 -14.34 -10.23 27.11
CA SER A 208 -14.48 -11.69 27.23
C SER A 208 -13.63 -12.28 28.36
N LEU A 209 -12.41 -11.80 28.54
CA LEU A 209 -11.54 -12.24 29.65
C LEU A 209 -12.10 -11.82 31.01
N ARG A 210 -12.67 -10.61 31.11
CA ARG A 210 -13.34 -10.12 32.32
C ARG A 210 -14.55 -10.96 32.70
N GLU A 211 -15.42 -11.27 31.74
CA GLU A 211 -16.59 -12.15 31.97
C GLU A 211 -16.20 -13.59 32.33
N ARG A 212 -15.02 -14.06 31.88
CA ARG A 212 -14.46 -15.35 32.30
C ARG A 212 -13.94 -15.29 33.72
N ALA A 213 -13.17 -14.25 34.06
CA ALA A 213 -12.66 -14.00 35.40
C ALA A 213 -13.79 -13.93 36.43
N ASP A 214 -14.83 -13.13 36.17
CA ASP A 214 -15.98 -12.98 37.08
C ASP A 214 -16.69 -14.31 37.34
N ARG A 215 -16.80 -15.18 36.34
CA ARG A 215 -17.40 -16.51 36.48
C ARG A 215 -16.56 -17.46 37.33
N LEU A 216 -15.24 -17.48 37.12
CA LEU A 216 -14.33 -18.34 37.87
C LEU A 216 -14.25 -17.90 39.34
N LEU A 217 -14.14 -16.59 39.58
CA LEU A 217 -14.09 -15.99 40.92
C LEU A 217 -15.41 -16.11 41.71
N ALA A 218 -16.54 -16.27 41.01
CA ALA A 218 -17.85 -16.54 41.61
C ALA A 218 -18.10 -18.03 41.88
N GLY A 219 -17.44 -18.93 41.14
CA GLY A 219 -17.76 -20.36 41.12
C GLY A 219 -16.80 -21.27 41.91
N SER A 220 -15.57 -20.85 42.18
CA SER A 220 -14.59 -21.67 42.88
C SER A 220 -13.58 -20.80 43.61
N LEU A 221 -13.44 -21.01 44.93
CA LEU A 221 -12.30 -20.76 45.83
C LEU A 221 -12.83 -20.44 47.23
N ASP A 222 -12.40 -21.18 48.25
CA ASP A 222 -12.59 -20.86 49.68
C ASP A 222 -11.20 -20.59 50.29
N GLY A 223 -10.95 -19.41 50.88
CA GLY A 223 -9.70 -19.10 51.61
C GLY A 223 -9.17 -17.66 51.46
N GLU A 224 -8.13 -17.32 52.26
CA GLU A 224 -7.34 -16.06 52.18
C GLU A 224 -6.73 -15.85 50.77
N ASP A 225 -6.33 -16.93 50.09
CA ASP A 225 -5.78 -16.88 48.72
C ASP A 225 -6.79 -16.33 47.68
N ARG A 226 -8.10 -16.34 47.99
CA ARG A 226 -9.15 -15.80 47.13
C ARG A 226 -9.10 -14.27 47.08
N GLU A 227 -8.87 -13.62 48.21
CA GLU A 227 -8.86 -12.15 48.28
C GLU A 227 -7.65 -11.60 47.52
N ASP A 228 -6.48 -12.21 47.67
CA ASP A 228 -5.26 -11.86 46.93
C ASP A 228 -5.42 -12.04 45.41
N LEU A 229 -6.09 -13.11 44.98
CA LEU A 229 -6.37 -13.36 43.57
C LEU A 229 -7.40 -12.38 43.01
N ILE A 230 -8.44 -12.05 43.76
CA ILE A 230 -9.45 -11.04 43.38
C ILE A 230 -8.80 -9.66 43.24
N GLU A 231 -7.94 -9.27 44.19
CA GLU A 231 -7.24 -7.98 44.14
C GLU A 231 -6.31 -7.91 42.92
N ARG A 232 -5.58 -8.99 42.63
CA ARG A 232 -4.66 -9.06 41.49
C ARG A 232 -5.38 -9.04 40.14
N VAL A 233 -6.48 -9.79 40.00
CA VAL A 233 -7.31 -9.80 38.79
C VAL A 233 -8.00 -8.45 38.59
N SER A 234 -8.53 -7.85 39.66
CA SER A 234 -9.15 -6.51 39.60
C SER A 234 -8.14 -5.45 39.19
N GLY A 235 -6.91 -5.50 39.72
CA GLY A 235 -5.83 -4.60 39.32
C GLY A 235 -5.42 -4.73 37.86
N MET A 236 -5.43 -5.95 37.29
CA MET A 236 -5.18 -6.18 35.86
C MET A 236 -6.34 -5.67 34.99
N ILE A 237 -7.58 -5.78 35.46
CA ILE A 237 -8.77 -5.24 34.78
C ILE A 237 -8.74 -3.71 34.76
N ASP A 238 -8.34 -3.06 35.85
CA ASP A 238 -8.26 -1.60 35.93
C ASP A 238 -7.12 -1.05 35.05
N GLN A 239 -6.02 -1.81 34.87
CA GLN A 239 -4.97 -1.50 33.90
C GLN A 239 -5.42 -1.70 32.45
N ALA A 240 -6.46 -2.50 32.22
CA ALA A 240 -7.04 -2.74 30.91
C ALA A 240 -7.96 -1.61 30.40
N ASP A 241 -7.99 -0.47 31.10
CA ASP A 241 -8.54 0.81 30.63
C ASP A 241 -7.43 1.83 30.22
N GLY A 242 -6.16 1.39 30.18
CA GLY A 242 -4.97 2.17 29.83
C GLY A 242 -4.62 2.24 28.33
N PRO A 243 -3.46 2.83 27.95
CA PRO A 243 -3.00 2.88 26.56
C PRO A 243 -2.76 1.49 25.94
N GLU A 244 -2.89 1.36 24.61
CA GLU A 244 -2.95 0.07 23.87
C GLU A 244 -1.81 -0.93 24.18
N GLU A 245 -0.60 -0.43 24.41
CA GLU A 245 0.56 -1.26 24.76
C GLU A 245 0.43 -1.91 26.16
N GLU A 246 -0.19 -1.20 27.10
CA GLU A 246 -0.51 -1.72 28.44
C GLU A 246 -1.69 -2.70 28.37
N LEU A 247 -2.67 -2.45 27.49
CA LEU A 247 -3.82 -3.33 27.27
C LEU A 247 -3.42 -4.72 26.80
N LEU A 248 -2.51 -4.81 25.83
CA LEU A 248 -2.02 -6.08 25.29
C LEU A 248 -1.30 -6.91 26.35
N LYS A 249 -0.49 -6.25 27.16
CA LYS A 249 0.25 -6.89 28.24
C LYS A 249 -0.68 -7.38 29.36
N ALA A 250 -1.61 -6.53 29.79
CA ALA A 250 -2.61 -6.87 30.80
C ALA A 250 -3.52 -8.02 30.33
N ALA A 251 -3.94 -8.03 29.06
CA ALA A 251 -4.73 -9.11 28.50
C ALA A 251 -3.99 -10.45 28.47
N GLY A 252 -2.70 -10.45 28.12
CA GLY A 252 -1.85 -11.65 28.14
C GLY A 252 -1.63 -12.21 29.55
N ASP A 253 -1.26 -11.34 30.49
CA ASP A 253 -1.03 -11.72 31.88
C ASP A 253 -2.32 -12.27 32.55
N LEU A 254 -3.47 -11.68 32.24
CA LEU A 254 -4.77 -12.15 32.71
C LEU A 254 -5.16 -13.50 32.11
N GLU A 255 -4.90 -13.72 30.82
CA GLU A 255 -5.20 -14.99 30.14
C GLU A 255 -4.36 -16.14 30.70
N ASP A 256 -3.07 -15.91 30.96
CA ASP A 256 -2.18 -16.87 31.61
C ASP A 256 -2.68 -17.22 33.02
N LEU A 257 -3.06 -16.20 33.81
CA LEU A 257 -3.54 -16.41 35.17
C LEU A 257 -4.88 -17.17 35.21
N LEU A 258 -5.82 -16.86 34.30
CA LEU A 258 -7.07 -17.59 34.18
C LEU A 258 -6.85 -19.04 33.75
N PHE A 259 -5.89 -19.30 32.85
CA PHE A 259 -5.52 -20.67 32.45
C PHE A 259 -5.03 -21.51 33.64
N TYR A 260 -4.23 -20.93 34.55
CA TYR A 260 -3.79 -21.63 35.77
C TYR A 260 -4.93 -21.87 36.78
N LEU A 261 -5.98 -21.05 36.78
CA LEU A 261 -7.15 -21.23 37.65
C LEU A 261 -8.16 -22.27 37.12
N GLU A 262 -8.12 -22.56 35.82
CA GLU A 262 -8.98 -23.57 35.18
C GLU A 262 -8.41 -25.01 35.27
N ALA A 263 -7.12 -25.17 35.61
CA ALA A 263 -6.40 -26.45 35.69
C ALA A 263 -6.47 -27.10 37.08
#